data_AF-A0A965ABW1-F1
#
_entry.id   AF-A0A965ABW1-F1
#
_cell.length_a   1.000
_cell.length_b   1.000
_cell.length_c   1.000
_cell.angle_alpha   90.00
_cell.angle_beta   90.00
_cell.angle_gamma   90.00
#
_symmetry.space_group_name_H-M   'P 1'
#
loop_
_entity.id
_entity.type
_entity.pdbx_description
1 polymer ?
#
loop_
_entity_poly.entity_id
_entity_poly.type
_entity_poly.pdbx_seq_one_letter_code
_entity_poly.pdbx_strand_id
1 'polypeptide(L)'
;MKSRDHLISILNNDLADKYHEIWIEGHGKSALCILTNPDSAFLMYLRHEGDSGFRSNNKSGDESKTQEFKLSNGQVDLYPETWLT
;
A
#
# COMPACT_ATOMS: atom_id res chain seq x y z
N MET A 1 -0.52 24.74 -1.59
CA MET A 1 -1.43 23.71 -2.16
C MET A 1 -2.01 22.92 -1.00
N LYS A 2 -3.33 22.71 -0.90
CA LYS A 2 -3.91 21.96 0.24
C LYS A 2 -3.46 20.50 0.15
N SER A 3 -3.12 19.87 1.30
CA SER A 3 -2.50 18.54 1.37
C SER A 3 -3.27 17.45 0.60
N ARG A 4 -4.61 17.55 0.55
CA ARG A 4 -5.48 16.62 -0.18
C ARG A 4 -5.21 16.58 -1.68
N ASP A 5 -5.14 17.73 -2.32
CA ASP A 5 -5.02 17.79 -3.79
C ASP A 5 -3.64 17.32 -4.26
N HIS A 6 -2.61 17.52 -3.40
CA HIS A 6 -1.29 16.95 -3.62
C HIS A 6 -1.27 15.43 -3.49
N LEU A 7 -1.92 14.88 -2.45
CA LEU A 7 -2.07 13.44 -2.29
C LEU A 7 -2.79 12.80 -3.47
N ILE A 8 -3.91 13.39 -3.90
CA ILE A 8 -4.67 12.90 -5.07
C ILE A 8 -3.80 12.94 -6.34
N SER A 9 -2.98 13.98 -6.52
CA SER A 9 -2.07 14.07 -7.66
C SER A 9 -1.03 12.94 -7.67
N ILE A 10 -0.45 12.59 -6.52
CA ILE A 10 0.51 11.48 -6.40
C ILE A 10 -0.19 10.17 -6.75
N LEU A 11 -1.37 9.93 -6.17
CA LEU A 11 -2.12 8.71 -6.41
C LEU A 11 -2.56 8.54 -7.87
N ASN A 12 -2.94 9.63 -8.55
CA ASN A 12 -3.47 9.57 -9.91
C ASN A 12 -2.40 9.52 -11.00
N ASN A 13 -1.24 10.16 -10.81
CA ASN A 13 -0.24 10.29 -11.88
C ASN A 13 0.89 9.27 -11.78
N ASP A 14 1.22 8.79 -10.58
CA ASP A 14 2.42 7.99 -10.37
C ASP A 14 2.15 6.52 -10.04
N LEU A 15 0.91 6.11 -9.71
CA LEU A 15 0.64 4.72 -9.31
C LEU A 15 0.33 3.75 -10.45
N ALA A 16 0.04 4.24 -11.66
CA ALA A 16 -0.24 3.37 -12.79
C ALA A 16 1.08 2.78 -13.37
N ASP A 17 1.08 1.49 -13.66
CA ASP A 17 2.09 0.76 -14.44
C ASP A 17 3.48 0.52 -13.79
N LYS A 18 3.64 0.75 -12.48
CA LYS A 18 4.92 0.58 -11.78
C LYS A 18 4.78 0.10 -10.34
N TYR A 19 5.89 -0.34 -9.76
CA TYR A 19 5.99 -0.63 -8.34
C TYR A 19 6.26 0.65 -7.54
N HIS A 20 5.40 0.95 -6.58
CA HIS A 20 5.58 2.07 -5.65
C HIS A 20 5.40 1.64 -4.20
N GLU A 21 6.17 2.28 -3.33
CA GLU A 21 6.01 2.26 -1.88
C GLU A 21 5.77 3.71 -1.41
N ILE A 22 4.61 3.98 -0.85
CA ILE A 22 4.21 5.30 -0.35
C ILE A 22 3.89 5.19 1.13
N TRP A 23 4.53 6.05 1.93
CA TRP A 23 4.25 6.20 3.35
C TRP A 23 3.65 7.58 3.64
N ILE A 24 2.48 7.59 4.30
CA ILE A 24 1.78 8.80 4.72
C ILE A 24 1.71 8.77 6.25
N GLU A 25 2.47 9.65 6.88
CA GLU A 25 2.50 9.76 8.34
C GLU A 25 1.31 10.56 8.87
N GLY A 26 0.62 10.01 9.87
CA GLY A 26 -0.51 10.61 10.56
C GLY A 26 -0.14 11.02 11.99
N HIS A 27 -0.42 12.27 12.35
CA HIS A 27 -0.36 12.84 13.71
C HIS A 27 0.78 12.29 14.62
N GLY A 28 1.97 12.08 14.05
CA GLY A 28 3.20 11.72 14.76
C GLY A 28 3.39 10.27 15.18
N LYS A 29 2.43 9.36 14.96
CA LYS A 29 2.59 7.93 15.33
C LYS A 29 1.98 6.97 14.33
N SER A 30 0.85 7.33 13.73
CA SER A 30 0.22 6.45 12.76
C SER A 30 0.85 6.62 11.39
N ALA A 31 0.71 5.60 10.56
CA ALA A 31 1.15 5.65 9.18
C ALA A 31 0.20 4.85 8.30
N LEU A 32 -0.04 5.33 7.09
CA LEU A 32 -0.64 4.57 6.01
C LEU A 32 0.47 4.23 5.00
N CYS A 33 0.70 2.93 4.81
CA CYS A 33 1.54 2.39 3.76
C CYS A 33 0.66 1.97 2.59
N ILE A 34 1.07 2.34 1.37
CA ILE A 34 0.46 1.92 0.12
C ILE A 34 1.57 1.33 -0.73
N LEU A 35 1.44 0.04 -1.04
CA LEU A 35 2.25 -0.64 -2.03
C LEU A 35 1.42 -0.83 -3.29
N THR A 36 2.01 -0.59 -4.44
CA THR A 36 1.36 -0.85 -5.74
C THR A 36 2.26 -1.69 -6.63
N ASN A 37 1.63 -2.45 -7.51
CA ASN A 37 2.23 -3.06 -8.68
C ASN A 37 1.31 -2.73 -9.88
N PRO A 38 1.63 -3.19 -11.11
CA PRO A 38 0.79 -2.89 -12.28
C PRO A 38 -0.68 -3.36 -12.19
N ASP A 39 -0.98 -4.38 -11.38
CA ASP A 39 -2.27 -5.06 -11.37
C ASP A 39 -3.09 -4.82 -10.08
N SER A 40 -2.46 -4.39 -8.99
CA SER A 40 -3.06 -4.41 -7.65
C SER A 40 -2.37 -3.45 -6.68
N ALA A 41 -3.07 -3.13 -5.59
CA ALA A 41 -2.49 -2.42 -4.45
C ALA A 41 -2.67 -3.17 -3.12
N PHE A 42 -1.70 -2.99 -2.22
CA PHE A 42 -1.79 -3.41 -0.82
C PHE A 42 -1.77 -2.16 0.07
N LEU A 43 -2.73 -2.04 0.97
CA LEU A 43 -2.82 -0.94 1.93
C LEU A 43 -2.61 -1.47 3.34
N MET A 44 -1.81 -0.79 4.13
CA MET A 44 -1.61 -1.10 5.55
C MET A 44 -1.66 0.16 6.40
N TYR A 45 -2.48 0.15 7.45
CA TYR A 45 -2.56 1.22 8.44
C TYR A 45 -1.94 0.77 9.76
N LEU A 46 -0.92 1.47 10.22
CA LEU A 46 -0.25 1.28 11.50
C LEU A 46 -0.67 2.39 12.47
N ARG A 47 -1.00 2.06 13.71
CA ARG A 47 -1.34 3.06 14.74
C ARG A 47 -0.10 3.64 15.43
N HIS A 48 0.97 2.85 15.50
CA HIS A 48 2.28 3.19 16.05
C HIS A 48 3.34 2.23 15.49
N GLU A 49 4.62 2.55 15.69
CA GLU A 49 5.72 1.65 15.37
C GLU A 49 5.56 0.30 16.11
N GLY A 50 5.78 -0.81 15.39
CA GLY A 50 5.62 -2.17 15.92
C GLY A 50 4.18 -2.68 16.01
N ASP A 51 3.16 -1.90 15.60
CA ASP A 51 1.78 -2.38 15.49
C ASP A 51 1.66 -3.46 14.41
N SER A 52 0.86 -4.51 14.65
CA SER A 52 0.51 -5.50 13.61
C SER A 52 -0.36 -4.88 12.50
N GLY A 53 -0.99 -3.75 12.80
CA GLY A 53 -1.70 -2.92 11.83
C GLY A 53 -3.04 -3.47 11.38
N PHE A 54 -3.65 -2.73 10.48
CA PHE A 54 -4.79 -3.14 9.66
C PHE A 54 -4.34 -3.17 8.21
N ARG A 55 -5.01 -3.97 7.38
CA ARG A 55 -4.71 -4.05 5.95
C ARG A 55 -5.97 -4.05 5.10
N SER A 56 -5.82 -3.79 3.80
CA SER A 56 -6.87 -4.01 2.81
C SER A 56 -7.36 -5.45 2.83
N ASN A 57 -8.61 -5.65 2.43
CA ASN A 57 -9.25 -6.96 2.43
C ASN A 57 -10.16 -7.08 1.21
N ASN A 58 -9.81 -7.97 0.30
CA ASN A 58 -10.57 -8.33 -0.87
C ASN A 58 -11.23 -9.70 -0.67
N LYS A 59 -12.53 -9.69 -0.39
CA LYS A 59 -13.32 -10.92 -0.18
C LYS A 59 -13.43 -11.81 -1.42
N SER A 60 -13.14 -11.27 -2.60
CA SER A 60 -13.17 -11.99 -3.86
C SER A 60 -11.80 -12.51 -4.30
N GLY A 61 -10.72 -12.19 -3.56
CA GLY A 61 -9.39 -12.69 -3.84
C GLY A 61 -9.21 -14.17 -3.53
N ASP A 62 -8.22 -14.80 -4.16
CA ASP A 62 -7.83 -16.19 -3.90
C ASP A 62 -6.69 -16.24 -2.88
N GLU A 63 -6.94 -16.78 -1.69
CA GLU A 63 -5.93 -16.89 -0.60
C GLU A 63 -4.73 -17.77 -1.01
N SER A 64 -4.89 -18.66 -1.99
CA SER A 64 -3.82 -19.53 -2.47
C SER A 64 -2.90 -18.84 -3.48
N LYS A 65 -3.29 -17.66 -3.99
CA LYS A 65 -2.51 -16.87 -4.94
C LYS A 65 -1.91 -15.66 -4.26
N THR A 66 -0.72 -15.28 -4.72
CA THR A 66 0.01 -14.12 -4.20
C THR A 66 0.45 -13.22 -5.34
N GLN A 67 0.60 -11.94 -5.03
CA GLN A 67 1.17 -10.94 -5.92
C GLN A 67 2.45 -10.37 -5.30
N GLU A 68 3.42 -10.05 -6.18
CA GLU A 68 4.68 -9.44 -5.78
C GLU A 68 4.53 -7.93 -5.61
N PHE A 69 5.20 -7.39 -4.60
CA PHE A 69 5.40 -5.95 -4.40
C PHE A 69 6.87 -5.70 -4.11
N LYS A 70 7.43 -4.66 -4.74
CA LYS A 70 8.83 -4.28 -4.58
C LYS A 70 8.93 -3.03 -3.71
N LEU A 71 9.65 -3.15 -2.61
CA LEU A 71 9.92 -2.05 -1.67
C LEU A 71 11.12 -1.24 -2.13
N SER A 72 11.23 -0.01 -1.61
CA SER A 72 12.31 0.94 -1.93
C SER A 72 13.70 0.44 -1.56
N ASN A 73 13.80 -0.43 -0.56
CA ASN A 73 15.04 -1.10 -0.16
C ASN A 73 15.44 -2.28 -1.07
N GLY A 74 14.66 -2.59 -2.11
CA GLY A 74 14.89 -3.68 -3.04
C GLY A 74 14.30 -5.03 -2.60
N GLN A 75 13.71 -5.11 -1.41
CA GLN A 75 12.98 -6.28 -0.95
C GLN A 75 11.75 -6.53 -1.84
N VAL A 76 11.45 -7.82 -2.04
CA VAL A 76 10.25 -8.25 -2.74
C VAL A 76 9.41 -9.05 -1.76
N ASP A 77 8.20 -8.55 -1.52
CA ASP A 77 7.22 -9.19 -0.64
C ASP A 77 6.08 -9.81 -1.46
N LEU A 78 5.55 -10.92 -0.95
CA LEU A 78 4.41 -11.63 -1.52
C LEU A 78 3.21 -11.49 -0.60
N TYR A 79 2.10 -11.00 -1.15
CA TYR A 79 0.84 -10.87 -0.40
C TYR A 79 -0.29 -11.65 -1.07
N PRO A 80 -1.15 -12.34 -0.29
CA PRO A 80 -2.31 -13.03 -0.84
C PRO A 80 -3.27 -12.08 -1.56
N GLU A 81 -3.93 -12.54 -2.63
CA GLU A 81 -4.91 -11.71 -3.37
C GLU A 81 -6.06 -11.21 -2.48
N THR A 82 -6.38 -11.94 -1.41
CA THR A 82 -7.38 -11.55 -0.41
C THR A 82 -6.99 -10.31 0.39
N TRP A 83 -5.73 -9.88 0.34
CA TRP A 83 -5.25 -8.68 1.05
C TRP A 83 -5.14 -7.47 0.13
N LEU A 84 -5.39 -7.62 -1.17
CA LEU A 84 -5.16 -6.59 -2.16
C LEU A 84 -6.43 -5.77 -2.44
N THR A 85 -6.34 -4.74 -3.27
CA THR A 85 -7.46 -3.99 -3.84
C THR A 85 -7.27 -3.76 -5.32
#